data_AF-A0A392RKI0-F1
#
_entry.id   AF-A0A392RKI0-F1
#
_cell.length_a   1.000
_cell.length_b   1.000
_cell.length_c   1.000
_cell.angle_alpha   90.00
_cell.angle_beta   90.00
_cell.angle_gamma   90.00
#
_symmetry.space_group_name_H-M   'P 1'
#
loop_
_entity.id
_entity.type
_entity.pdbx_description
1 polymer ?
#
loop_
_entity_poly.entity_id
_entity_poly.type
_entity_poly.pdbx_seq_one_letter_code
_entity_poly.pdbx_strand_id
1 'polypeptide(L)'
;MILKAIKRRLEGKDKSWIEHLLPILWSYHTTIHSSTGETPFKMVYGVDALNPAEIDPPSWRRATLTTTENSEALKENLDLLEE
;
A
#
# COMPACT_ATOMS: atom_id res chain seq x y z
N MET A 1 15.96 -6.75 8.11
CA MET A 1 15.48 -8.16 8.17
C MET A 1 14.68 -8.53 6.90
N ILE A 2 13.75 -7.68 6.45
CA ILE A 2 12.90 -7.91 5.28
C ILE A 2 13.68 -8.08 3.97
N LEU A 3 14.66 -7.22 3.66
CA LEU A 3 15.45 -7.36 2.42
C LEU A 3 16.15 -8.72 2.29
N LYS A 4 16.63 -9.30 3.40
CA LYS A 4 17.18 -10.67 3.41
C LYS A 4 16.11 -11.72 3.13
N ALA A 5 14.91 -11.57 3.70
CA ALA A 5 13.79 -12.48 3.45
C ALA A 5 13.28 -12.40 2.01
N ILE A 6 13.23 -11.20 1.44
CA ILE A 6 12.89 -10.93 0.04
C ILE A 6 13.92 -11.58 -0.88
N LYS A 7 15.21 -11.29 -0.67
CA LYS A 7 16.31 -11.87 -1.44
C LYS A 7 16.24 -13.40 -1.46
N ARG A 8 15.99 -14.02 -0.30
CA ARG A 8 15.87 -15.49 -0.18
C ARG A 8 14.66 -16.07 -0.94
N ARG A 9 13.57 -15.31 -1.10
CA ARG A 9 12.41 -15.72 -1.91
C ARG A 9 12.66 -15.59 -3.41
N LEU A 10 13.54 -14.68 -3.81
CA LEU A 10 13.93 -14.39 -5.19
C LEU A 10 15.00 -15.34 -5.72
N GLU A 11 15.98 -15.72 -4.89
CA GLU A 11 17.15 -16.54 -5.26
C GLU A 11 16.81 -17.93 -5.85
N GLY A 12 15.61 -18.47 -5.61
CA GLY A 12 15.19 -19.78 -6.15
C GLY A 12 14.30 -19.72 -7.40
N LYS A 13 14.05 -18.54 -7.98
CA LYS A 13 12.93 -18.33 -8.92
C LYS A 13 13.32 -17.66 -10.24
N ASP A 14 14.51 -17.96 -10.77
CA ASP A 14 15.15 -17.47 -12.02
C ASP A 14 14.24 -16.77 -13.06
N LYS A 15 13.06 -17.32 -13.39
CA LYS A 15 12.07 -16.71 -14.31
C LYS A 15 10.68 -16.39 -13.73
N SER A 16 10.30 -16.95 -12.58
CA SER A 16 8.99 -16.68 -11.95
C SER A 16 9.04 -15.58 -10.89
N TRP A 17 10.21 -14.97 -10.65
CA TRP A 17 10.33 -13.90 -9.67
C TRP A 17 9.39 -12.72 -9.93
N ILE A 18 9.03 -12.45 -11.19
CA ILE A 18 8.08 -11.41 -11.58
C ILE A 18 6.71 -11.66 -10.96
N GLU A 19 6.25 -12.91 -10.91
CA GLU A 19 4.98 -13.30 -10.27
C GLU A 19 5.01 -13.06 -8.75
N HIS A 20 6.20 -13.04 -8.15
CA HIS A 20 6.39 -12.80 -6.73
C HIS A 20 6.75 -11.35 -6.39
N LEU A 21 7.12 -10.54 -7.37
CA LEU A 21 7.54 -9.16 -7.17
C LEU A 21 6.42 -8.34 -6.51
N LEU A 22 5.20 -8.40 -7.06
CA LEU A 22 4.05 -7.67 -6.54
C LEU A 22 3.73 -8.05 -5.08
N PRO A 23 3.56 -9.34 -4.72
CA PRO A 23 3.37 -9.75 -3.32
C PRO A 23 4.50 -9.34 -2.38
N ILE A 24 5.75 -9.41 -2.86
CA ILE A 24 6.94 -9.01 -2.10
C ILE A 24 6.91 -7.52 -1.81
N LEU A 25 6.67 -6.70 -2.82
CA LEU A 25 6.62 -5.24 -2.69
C LEU A 25 5.49 -4.82 -1.74
N TRP A 26 4.32 -5.46 -1.88
CA TRP A 26 3.19 -5.25 -0.97
C TRP A 26 3.57 -5.54 0.47
N SER A 27 4.18 -6.71 0.74
CA SER A 27 4.62 -7.06 2.09
C SER A 27 5.63 -6.08 2.67
N TYR A 28 6.52 -5.54 1.84
CA TYR A 28 7.47 -4.52 2.27
C TYR A 28 6.76 -3.22 2.66
N HIS A 29 5.80 -2.76 1.84
CA HIS A 29 5.06 -1.52 2.09
C HIS A 29 4.18 -1.58 3.34
N THR A 30 3.64 -2.76 3.69
CA THR A 30 2.69 -2.91 4.80
C THR A 30 3.30 -3.47 6.08
N THR A 31 4.58 -3.87 6.09
CA THR A 31 5.23 -4.35 7.31
C THR A 31 5.87 -3.20 8.07
N ILE A 32 5.63 -3.13 9.38
CA ILE A 32 6.25 -2.16 10.27
C ILE A 32 7.77 -2.29 10.22
N HIS A 33 8.46 -1.17 9.97
CA HIS A 33 9.90 -1.14 9.94
C HIS A 33 10.47 -0.93 11.35
N SER A 34 11.42 -1.77 11.77
CA SER A 34 11.92 -1.79 13.15
C SER A 34 12.63 -0.49 13.60
N SER A 35 13.14 0.30 12.67
CA SER A 35 13.82 1.57 13.00
C SER A 35 12.89 2.77 13.14
N THR A 36 11.74 2.75 12.44
CA THR A 36 10.79 3.88 12.41
C THR A 36 9.52 3.57 13.20
N GLY A 37 9.25 2.30 13.50
CA GLY A 37 8.01 1.87 14.17
C GLY A 37 6.76 1.97 13.29
N GLU A 38 6.92 2.41 12.04
CA GLU A 38 5.84 2.68 11.08
C GLU A 38 6.01 1.85 9.81
N THR A 39 4.92 1.68 9.05
CA THR A 39 4.98 1.02 7.73
C THR A 39 5.52 2.00 6.68
N PRO A 40 6.29 1.55 5.67
CA PRO A 40 6.74 2.43 4.59
C PRO A 40 5.58 3.12 3.85
N PHE A 41 4.44 2.45 3.69
CA PHE A 41 3.26 3.04 3.08
C PHE A 41 2.75 4.26 3.88
N LYS A 42 2.62 4.11 5.20
CA LYS A 42 2.18 5.20 6.08
C LYS A 42 3.17 6.36 6.11
N MET A 43 4.47 6.10 5.97
CA MET A 43 5.46 7.18 5.88
C MET A 43 5.33 8.01 4.59
N VAL A 44 4.88 7.42 3.49
CA VAL A 44 4.73 8.12 2.20
C VAL A 44 3.37 8.81 2.09
N TYR A 45 2.30 8.15 2.53
CA TYR A 45 0.93 8.61 2.32
C TYR A 45 0.27 9.16 3.59
N GLY A 46 0.93 9.09 4.74
CA GLY A 46 0.41 9.56 6.03
C GLY A 46 -0.70 8.67 6.63
N VAL A 47 -1.12 7.61 5.93
CA VAL A 47 -2.21 6.73 6.34
C VAL A 47 -1.83 5.26 6.21
N ASP A 48 -2.45 4.40 7.01
CA ASP A 48 -2.22 2.96 6.93
C ASP A 48 -2.76 2.35 5.63
N ALA A 49 -2.07 1.33 5.12
CA ALA A 49 -2.51 0.59 3.96
C ALA A 49 -3.68 -0.33 4.33
N LEU A 50 -4.77 -0.27 3.56
CA LEU A 50 -5.91 -1.19 3.70
C LEU A 50 -5.49 -2.63 3.32
N ASN A 51 -5.68 -3.58 4.23
CA ASN A 51 -5.46 -5.00 3.95
C ASN A 51 -6.58 -5.52 3.02
N PRO A 52 -6.32 -6.34 1.99
CA PRO A 52 -7.36 -7.01 1.19
C PRO A 52 -8.50 -7.66 1.99
N ALA A 53 -8.24 -8.19 3.19
CA ALA A 53 -9.28 -8.74 4.07
C ALA A 53 -10.23 -7.67 4.66
N GLU A 54 -9.79 -6.41 4.71
CA GLU A 54 -10.60 -5.24 5.08
C GLU A 54 -11.31 -4.62 3.85
N ILE A 55 -10.98 -5.10 2.65
CA ILE A 55 -11.57 -4.62 1.38
C ILE A 55 -12.85 -5.39 1.05
N ASP A 56 -13.02 -6.61 1.55
CA ASP A 56 -14.18 -7.46 1.28
C ASP A 56 -14.84 -7.94 2.60
N PRO A 57 -16.11 -7.58 2.87
CA PRO A 57 -17.02 -6.81 2.01
C PRO A 57 -16.61 -5.34 1.86
N PRO A 58 -16.89 -4.71 0.69
CA PRO A 58 -16.55 -3.32 0.47
C PRO A 58 -17.25 -2.43 1.51
N SER A 59 -16.49 -1.51 2.12
CA SER A 59 -17.07 -0.49 2.98
C SER A 59 -18.10 0.33 2.21
N TRP A 60 -19.12 0.86 2.89
CA TRP A 60 -20.19 1.64 2.24
C TRP A 60 -19.63 2.83 1.42
N ARG A 61 -18.57 3.48 1.92
CA ARG A 61 -17.82 4.49 1.17
C ARG A 61 -17.32 3.94 -0.16
N ARG A 62 -16.67 2.77 -0.18
CA ARG A 62 -16.17 2.15 -1.41
C ARG A 62 -17.26 1.64 -2.34
N ALA A 63 -18.37 1.15 -1.79
CA ALA A 63 -19.49 0.66 -2.58
C ALA A 63 -20.22 1.79 -3.33
N THR A 64 -20.09 3.03 -2.85
CA THR A 64 -20.86 4.17 -3.35
C THR A 64 -20.01 5.26 -4.00
N LEU A 65 -18.72 5.39 -3.63
CA LEU A 65 -17.82 6.37 -4.25
C LEU A 65 -17.54 6.00 -5.71
N THR A 66 -17.82 6.93 -6.60
CA THR A 66 -17.37 6.89 -7.99
C THR A 66 -15.96 7.47 -8.13
N THR A 67 -15.23 7.04 -9.17
CA THR A 67 -13.90 7.59 -9.48
C THR A 67 -13.93 9.11 -9.68
N THR A 68 -15.02 9.62 -10.28
CA THR A 68 -15.23 11.06 -10.50
C THR A 68 -15.32 11.81 -9.17
N GLU A 69 -16.19 11.37 -8.26
CA GLU A 69 -16.33 11.99 -6.93
C GLU A 69 -15.02 11.95 -6.13
N ASN A 70 -14.27 10.85 -6.22
CA ASN A 70 -12.96 10.75 -5.57
C ASN A 70 -11.96 11.77 -6.13
N SER A 71 -11.98 11.99 -7.45
CA SER A 71 -11.08 12.95 -8.10
C SER A 71 -11.41 14.40 -7.77
N GLU A 72 -12.70 14.72 -7.66
CA GLU A 72 -13.18 16.06 -7.27
C GLU A 72 -12.84 16.34 -5.80
N ALA A 73 -13.11 15.39 -4.90
CA ALA A 73 -12.75 15.52 -3.49
C ALA A 73 -11.23 15.60 -3.25
N LEU A 74 -10.43 14.91 -4.05
CA LEU A 74 -8.97 15.03 -3.99
C LEU A 74 -8.51 16.43 -4.40
N LYS A 75 -9.12 17.00 -5.44
CA LYS A 75 -8.81 18.35 -5.91
C LYS A 75 -9.16 19.40 -4.86
N GLU A 76 -10.33 19.28 -4.24
CA GLU A 76 -10.74 20.16 -3.13
C GLU A 76 -9.79 20.05 -1.93
N ASN A 77 -9.35 18.85 -1.55
CA ASN A 77 -8.36 18.69 -0.47
C ASN A 77 -7.02 19.36 -0.80
N LEU A 78 -6.58 19.32 -2.06
CA LEU A 78 -5.36 19.99 -2.50
C LEU A 78 -5.51 21.52 -2.48
N ASP A 79 -6.69 22.03 -2.83
CA ASP A 79 -7.00 23.46 -2.77
C ASP A 79 -7.11 23.99 -1.31
N LEU A 80 -7.35 23.11 -0.34
CA LEU A 80 -7.45 23.42 1.09
C LEU A 80 -6.13 23.30 1.87
N LEU A 81 -5.05 22.84 1.24
CA LEU A 81 -3.74 22.89 1.87
C LEU A 81 -3.28 24.35 1.89
N GLU A 82 -3.31 24.98 3.08
CA GLU A 82 -2.68 26.29 3.29
C GLU A 82 -1.17 26.20 2.97
N GLU A 83 -0.68 27.15 2.18
CA GLU A 83 0.74 27.31 1.80
C GLU A 83 1.70 27.40 2.99
#